data_AF-A0A397SV70-F1
#
_entry.id   AF-A0A397SV70-F1
#
_cell.length_a   1.000
_cell.length_b   1.000
_cell.length_c   1.000
_cell.angle_alpha   90.00
_cell.angle_beta   90.00
_cell.angle_gamma   90.00
#
_symmetry.space_group_name_H-M   'P 1'
#
loop_
_entity.id
_entity.type
_entity.pdbx_description
1 polymer ?
#
loop_
_entity_poly.entity_id
_entity_poly.type
_entity_poly.pdbx_seq_one_letter_code
_entity_poly.pdbx_strand_id
1 'polypeptide(L)' 'MKNLLHYSGGFLSFIIFILDLFAIYEVLISNRTKGGKLLWVVLIFFFPIFGLIFYYFFSERKEHYNYQEINYSNIP' A
#
# COMPACT_ATOMS: atom_id res chain seq x y z
N MET A 1 10.81 -17.50 -40.90
CA MET A 1 11.33 -16.26 -40.27
C MET A 1 11.04 -16.38 -38.78
N LYS A 2 12.07 -16.46 -37.93
CA LYS A 2 11.93 -16.75 -36.50
C LYS A 2 11.42 -15.51 -35.76
N ASN A 3 10.18 -15.62 -35.26
CA ASN A 3 9.51 -14.92 -34.17
C ASN A 3 10.24 -13.68 -33.59
N LEU A 4 9.83 -12.52 -34.10
CA LEU A 4 10.31 -11.18 -33.71
C LEU A 4 9.53 -10.58 -32.51
N LEU A 5 9.06 -11.42 -31.59
CA LEU A 5 8.16 -11.03 -30.49
C LEU A 5 8.56 -11.74 -29.19
N HIS A 6 9.60 -11.29 -28.48
CA HIS A 6 9.78 -11.71 -27.09
C HIS A 6 10.70 -10.81 -26.24
N TYR A 7 10.37 -9.52 -26.07
CA TYR A 7 11.07 -8.65 -25.11
C TYR A 7 10.13 -7.77 -24.25
N SER A 8 8.81 -8.01 -24.27
CA SER A 8 7.83 -7.14 -23.59
C SER A 8 7.60 -7.44 -22.11
N GLY A 9 8.18 -8.50 -21.54
CA GLY A 9 7.86 -8.93 -20.16
C GLY A 9 8.52 -8.13 -19.05
N GLY A 10 9.75 -7.62 -19.25
CA GLY A 10 10.56 -7.07 -18.15
C GLY A 10 10.10 -5.71 -17.62
N PHE A 11 9.54 -4.86 -18.49
CA PHE A 11 9.13 -3.50 -18.10
C PHE A 11 7.91 -3.51 -17.17
N LEU A 12 6.95 -4.40 -17.42
CA LEU A 12 5.75 -4.52 -16.60
C LEU A 12 6.09 -5.04 -15.20
N SER A 13 6.97 -6.04 -15.09
CA SER A 13 7.45 -6.55 -13.80
C SER A 13 8.18 -5.47 -12.99
N PHE A 14 8.93 -4.58 -13.63
CA PHE A 14 9.63 -3.49 -12.96
C PHE A 14 8.67 -2.44 -12.36
N ILE A 15 7.59 -2.10 -13.08
CA ILE A 15 6.55 -1.22 -12.57
C ILE A 15 5.86 -1.83 -11.35
N ILE A 16 5.48 -3.11 -11.43
CA ILE A 16 4.83 -3.81 -10.31
C ILE A 16 5.75 -3.82 -9.09
N PHE A 17 7.06 -4.05 -9.27
CA PHE A 17 8.04 -4.02 -8.19
C PHE A 17 8.14 -2.64 -7.51
N ILE A 18 8.09 -1.55 -8.27
CA ILE A 18 8.09 -0.18 -7.71
C ILE A 18 6.80 0.07 -6.91
N LEU A 19 5.66 -0.36 -7.44
CA LEU A 19 4.37 -0.21 -6.75
C LEU A 19 4.34 -1.01 -5.44
N ASP A 20 4.96 -2.18 -5.42
CA ASP A 20 5.12 -3.03 -4.24
C ASP A 20 5.82 -2.27 -3.10
N LEU A 21 6.94 -1.61 -3.41
CA LEU A 21 7.70 -0.79 -2.46
C LEU A 21 6.89 0.38 -1.91
N PHE A 22 6.12 1.05 -2.76
CA PHE A 22 5.27 2.16 -2.35
C PHE A 22 4.17 1.69 -1.38
N ALA A 23 3.51 0.57 -1.69
CA ALA A 23 2.49 -0.01 -0.84
C ALA A 23 3.07 -0.44 0.52
N ILE A 24 4.24 -1.08 0.55
CA ILE A 24 4.95 -1.42 1.79
C ILE A 24 5.26 -0.16 2.60
N TYR A 25 5.78 0.89 1.98
CA TYR A 25 6.06 2.16 2.64
C TYR A 25 4.81 2.77 3.29
N GLU A 26 3.69 2.80 2.57
CA GLU A 26 2.42 3.32 3.09
C GLU A 26 1.86 2.45 4.24
N VAL A 27 2.03 1.12 4.17
CA VAL A 27 1.69 0.21 5.27
C VAL A 27 2.54 0.50 6.52
N LEU A 28 3.84 0.73 6.35
CA LEU A 28 4.75 1.01 7.46
C LEU A 28 4.41 2.33 8.17
N ILE A 29 4.04 3.37 7.42
CA ILE A 29 3.71 4.69 7.99
C ILE A 29 2.27 4.77 8.55
N SER A 30 1.40 3.83 8.18
CA SER A 30 0.01 3.79 8.68
C SER A 30 -0.08 3.60 10.21
N ASN A 31 -1.16 4.09 10.84
CA ASN A 31 -1.42 3.92 12.28
C ASN A 31 -1.96 2.51 12.65
N ARG A 32 -1.83 1.53 11.76
CA ARG A 32 -2.30 0.15 11.98
C ARG A 32 -1.51 -0.54 13.10
N THR A 33 -2.12 -1.53 13.74
CA THR A 33 -1.45 -2.35 14.76
C THR A 33 -0.21 -3.05 14.19
N LYS A 34 0.80 -3.32 15.03
CA LYS A 34 2.07 -3.95 14.59
C LYS A 34 1.85 -5.26 13.82
N GLY A 35 0.89 -6.09 14.26
CA GLY A 35 0.52 -7.33 13.58
C GLY A 35 -0.12 -7.11 12.21
N GLY A 36 -0.98 -6.11 12.08
CA GLY A 36 -1.60 -5.76 10.79
C GLY A 36 -0.57 -5.28 9.77
N LYS A 37 0.42 -4.47 10.19
CA LYS A 37 1.52 -4.05 9.31
C LYS A 37 2.29 -5.24 8.77
N LEU A 38 2.66 -6.19 9.64
CA LEU A 38 3.41 -7.39 9.26
C LEU A 38 2.64 -8.27 8.28
N LEU A 39 1.35 -8.51 8.52
CA LEU A 39 0.49 -9.30 7.63
C LEU A 39 0.44 -8.67 6.23
N TRP A 40 0.26 -7.35 6.15
CA TRP A 40 0.20 -6.61 4.89
C TRP A 40 1.51 -6.67 4.11
N VAL A 41 2.65 -6.49 4.79
CA VAL A 41 3.97 -6.57 4.14
C VAL A 41 4.23 -7.96 3.58
N VAL A 42 3.91 -9.03 4.33
CA VAL A 42 4.08 -10.41 3.87
C VAL A 42 3.17 -10.71 2.67
N LEU A 43 1.92 -10.23 2.69
CA LEU A 43 0.97 -10.45 1.60
C LEU A 43 1.42 -9.79 0.29
N ILE A 44 1.85 -8.53 0.37
CA ILE A 44 2.35 -7.75 -0.77
C ILE A 44 3.61 -8.41 -1.35
N PHE A 45 4.58 -8.78 -0.50
CA PHE A 45 5.84 -9.39 -0.93
C PHE A 45 5.70 -10.77 -1.61
N PHE A 46 4.86 -11.65 -1.07
CA PHE A 46 4.67 -12.99 -1.65
C PHE A 46 3.75 -12.99 -2.88
N PHE A 47 2.84 -12.02 -2.96
CA PHE A 47 1.88 -11.91 -4.05
C PHE A 47 1.84 -10.47 -4.56
N PRO A 48 2.82 -10.01 -5.35
CA PRO A 48 2.91 -8.58 -5.72
C PRO A 48 1.67 -8.07 -6.47
N ILE A 49 1.12 -8.90 -7.37
CA ILE A 49 -0.07 -8.51 -8.16
C ILE A 49 -1.35 -8.56 -7.29
N PHE A 50 -1.59 -9.68 -6.60
CA PHE A 50 -2.79 -9.82 -5.78
C PHE A 50 -2.73 -8.96 -4.52
N GLY A 51 -1.56 -8.81 -3.93
CA GLY A 51 -1.26 -7.96 -2.79
C GLY A 51 -1.57 -6.50 -3.07
N LEU A 52 -1.21 -5.97 -4.24
CA LEU A 52 -1.62 -4.63 -4.68
C LEU A 52 -3.13 -4.49 -4.87
N ILE A 53 -3.79 -5.52 -5.40
CA ILE A 53 -5.26 -5.53 -5.54
C ILE A 53 -5.92 -5.51 -4.17
N PHE A 54 -5.54 -6.40 -3.26
CA PHE A 54 -6.05 -6.42 -1.89
C PHE A 54 -5.75 -5.10 -1.19
N TYR A 55 -4.54 -4.57 -1.35
CA TYR A 55 -4.13 -3.29 -0.79
C TYR A 55 -5.04 -2.16 -1.26
N TYR A 56 -5.36 -2.10 -2.56
CA TYR A 56 -6.25 -1.08 -3.09
C TYR A 56 -7.67 -1.13 -2.48
N PHE A 57 -8.22 -2.32 -2.27
CA PHE A 57 -9.57 -2.48 -1.71
C PHE A 57 -9.64 -2.32 -0.19
N PHE A 58 -8.62 -2.76 0.54
CA PHE A 58 -8.64 -2.85 2.01
C PHE A 58 -7.69 -1.89 2.72
N SER A 59 -6.90 -1.09 1.99
CA SER A 59 -6.19 0.05 2.58
C SER A 59 -7.23 1.13 2.88
N GLU A 60 -8.01 0.95 3.95
CA GLU A 60 -8.89 1.99 4.47
C GLU A 60 -8.03 3.21 4.85
N ARG A 61 -8.06 4.23 3.98
CA ARG A 61 -7.30 5.49 4.10
C ARG A 61 -8.00 6.56 4.97
N LYS A 62 -9.08 6.18 5.65
CA LYS A 62 -9.85 7.04 6.54
C LYS A 62 -9.26 6.79 7.93
N GLU A 63 -8.57 7.73 8.56
CA GLU A 63 -9.13 8.82 9.35
C GLU A 63 -7.98 9.79 9.67
N HIS A 64 -7.97 11.02 9.11
CA HIS A 64 -6.94 12.03 9.40
C HIS A 64 -7.47 13.42 9.78
N TYR A 65 -8.76 13.58 10.08
CA TYR A 65 -9.28 14.86 10.60
C TYR A 65 -10.04 14.68 11.91
N ASN A 66 -9.33 14.25 12.96
CA ASN A 66 -9.80 14.44 14.34
C ASN A 66 -8.63 14.93 15.22
N TYR A 67 -7.87 15.90 14.70
CA TYR A 67 -7.05 16.73 15.57
C TYR A 67 -7.93 17.86 16.10
N GLN A 68 -8.49 17.58 17.28
CA GLN A 68 -8.81 18.58 18.30
C GLN A 68 -10.01 19.50 17.96
N GLU A 69 -11.22 19.02 18.22
CA GLU A 69 -12.16 19.89 18.94
C GLU A 69 -11.55 20.13 20.33
N ILE A 70 -10.60 21.07 20.39
CA ILE A 70 -10.27 21.72 21.65
C ILE A 70 -11.60 22.26 22.16
N ASN A 71 -11.98 21.85 23.36
CA ASN A 71 -13.19 22.29 24.04
C ASN A 71 -13.10 23.81 24.28
N TYR A 72 -13.42 24.62 23.27
CA TYR A 72 -13.57 26.08 23.38
C TYR A 72 -14.71 26.45 24.35
N SER A 73 -15.52 25.46 24.76
CA SER A 73 -16.56 25.60 25.78
C SER A 73 -16.04 25.86 27.20
N ASN A 74 -14.73 25.67 27.45
CA ASN A 74 -14.12 25.87 28.77
C ASN A 74 -13.06 26.98 28.79
N ILE A 75 -13.06 27.87 27.79
CA ILE A 75 -12.26 29.10 27.83
C ILE A 75 -13.13 30.16 28.52
N PRO A 76 -12.74 30.66 29.71
CA PRO A 76 -13.45 31.75 30.38
C PRO A 76 -13.44 33.06 29.59
#